data_AF-A0AAV5UQ69-F1
#
_entry.id   AF-A0AAV5UQ69-F1
#
_cell.length_a   1.000
_cell.length_b   1.000
_cell.length_c   1.000
_cell.angle_alpha   90.00
_cell.angle_beta   90.00
_cell.angle_gamma   90.00
#
_symmetry.space_group_name_H-M   'P 1'
#
loop_
_entity.id
_entity.type
_entity.pdbx_description
1 polymer ?
#
loop_
_entity_poly.entity_id
_entity_poly.type
_entity_poly.pdbx_seq_one_letter_code
_entity_poly.pdbx_strand_id
1 'polypeptide(L)'
;LFECYERTRRIWGGLGRFTMWSTVTCFDAEVGFDGDTSGLEHSDFLKSFALNFAADQNAIFLPLFNRIELTEQESYTLMAILISETDTDLSECALRLLDGYRAEALENLQVHYREQLGLSDCSRRLGNLMTLNHTIQECKSLF
;
A
#
# COMPACT_ATOMS: atom_id res chain seq x y z
N LEU A 1 -0.51 0.55 4.80
CA LEU A 1 -1.35 -0.35 3.99
C LEU A 1 -0.57 -0.96 2.81
N PHE A 2 -0.28 -0.22 1.72
CA PHE A 2 0.43 -0.76 0.54
C PHE A 2 1.74 -1.50 0.86
N GLU A 3 2.62 -0.85 1.63
CA GLU A 3 3.92 -1.43 2.03
C GLU A 3 3.78 -2.79 2.71
N CYS A 4 2.71 -2.96 3.49
CA CYS A 4 2.44 -4.19 4.21
C CYS A 4 2.09 -5.34 3.25
N TYR A 5 1.27 -5.07 2.22
CA TYR A 5 0.97 -6.04 1.16
C TYR A 5 2.21 -6.39 0.34
N GLU A 6 2.99 -5.38 -0.02
CA GLU A 6 4.23 -5.54 -0.78
C GLU A 6 5.19 -6.49 -0.05
N ARG A 7 5.46 -6.20 1.23
CA ARG A 7 6.36 -6.98 2.07
C ARG A 7 5.83 -8.39 2.32
N THR A 8 4.52 -8.52 2.57
CA THR A 8 3.88 -9.84 2.75
C THR A 8 4.06 -10.71 1.51
N ARG A 9 3.82 -10.16 0.32
CA ARG A 9 4.02 -10.86 -0.94
C ARG A 9 5.49 -11.25 -1.15
N ARG A 10 6.45 -10.38 -0.80
CA ARG A 10 7.88 -10.70 -0.92
C ARG A 10 8.31 -11.82 0.02
N ILE A 11 7.84 -11.83 1.26
CA ILE A 11 8.27 -12.79 2.28
C ILE A 11 7.59 -14.15 2.06
N TRP A 12 6.29 -14.17 1.82
CA TRP A 12 5.49 -15.41 1.79
C TRP A 12 4.99 -15.81 0.40
N GLY A 13 5.26 -15.03 -0.65
CA GLY A 13 4.86 -15.34 -2.02
C GLY A 13 3.35 -15.19 -2.29
N GLY A 14 2.57 -14.71 -1.31
CA GLY A 14 1.12 -14.59 -1.43
C GLY A 14 0.50 -13.75 -0.32
N LEU A 15 -0.79 -13.47 -0.47
CA LEU A 15 -1.61 -12.68 0.46
C LEU A 15 -2.78 -13.56 0.86
N GLY A 16 -2.91 -13.91 2.14
CA GLY A 16 -3.98 -14.80 2.61
C GLY A 16 -3.78 -15.26 4.04
N ARG A 17 -2.85 -16.18 4.25
CA ARG A 17 -2.55 -16.69 5.59
C ARG A 17 -1.82 -15.67 6.44
N PHE A 18 -0.68 -15.20 5.97
CA PHE A 18 0.13 -14.21 6.68
C PHE A 18 -0.14 -12.82 6.11
N THR A 19 -0.17 -11.82 6.99
CA THR A 19 -0.23 -10.40 6.61
C THR A 19 0.66 -9.59 7.56
N MET A 20 1.68 -8.91 7.02
CA MET A 20 2.41 -7.89 7.78
C MET A 20 1.45 -6.76 8.13
N TRP A 21 1.50 -6.24 9.35
CA TRP A 21 0.80 -5.02 9.74
C TRP A 21 1.78 -3.87 10.02
N SER A 22 3.02 -4.22 10.36
CA SER A 22 4.12 -3.29 10.55
C SER A 22 5.43 -3.92 10.06
N THR A 23 6.57 -3.31 10.35
CA THR A 23 7.90 -3.93 10.13
C THR A 23 8.16 -5.13 11.03
N VAL A 24 7.51 -5.19 12.19
CA VAL A 24 7.79 -6.19 13.24
C VAL A 24 6.56 -7.01 13.64
N THR A 25 5.38 -6.68 13.11
CA THR A 25 4.11 -7.33 13.45
C THR A 25 3.54 -8.03 12.24
N CYS A 26 3.22 -9.31 12.40
CA CYS A 26 2.55 -10.15 11.42
C CYS A 26 1.30 -10.76 12.05
N PHE A 27 0.25 -10.90 11.26
CA PHE A 27 -0.98 -11.60 11.59
C PHE A 27 -1.04 -12.91 10.80
N ASP A 28 -1.24 -14.04 11.48
CA ASP A 28 -1.62 -15.32 10.86
C ASP A 28 -3.15 -15.47 10.97
N ALA A 29 -3.83 -15.40 9.83
CA ALA A 29 -5.29 -15.49 9.77
C ALA A 29 -5.83 -16.88 10.18
N GLU A 30 -5.03 -17.94 10.08
CA GLU A 30 -5.43 -19.29 10.49
C GLU A 30 -5.35 -19.48 12.01
N VAL A 31 -4.34 -18.87 12.65
CA VAL A 31 -4.12 -18.96 14.09
C VAL A 31 -4.91 -17.87 14.84
N GLY A 32 -5.11 -16.71 14.22
CA GLY A 32 -5.71 -15.54 14.84
C GLY A 32 -4.72 -14.79 15.74
N PHE A 33 -5.24 -14.11 16.77
CA PHE A 33 -4.41 -13.47 17.77
C PHE A 33 -3.80 -14.53 18.69
N ASP A 34 -2.53 -14.86 18.45
CA ASP A 34 -1.78 -15.81 19.28
C ASP A 34 -1.43 -15.13 20.61
N GLY A 35 -2.29 -15.33 21.60
CA GLY A 35 -2.18 -14.73 22.92
C GLY A 35 -3.36 -15.18 23.80
N ASP A 36 -3.17 -15.21 25.12
CA ASP A 36 -4.24 -15.52 26.06
C ASP A 36 -5.28 -14.39 26.08
N THR A 37 -6.16 -14.38 25.08
CA THR A 37 -7.25 -13.41 24.94
C THR A 37 -8.44 -13.76 25.83
N SER A 38 -8.33 -14.82 26.67
CA SER A 38 -9.41 -15.27 27.55
C SER A 38 -9.79 -14.24 28.61
N GLY A 39 -8.91 -13.26 28.88
CA GLY A 39 -9.15 -12.13 29.78
C GLY A 39 -9.55 -10.80 29.10
N LEU A 40 -9.59 -10.75 27.77
CA LEU A 40 -9.98 -9.53 27.04
C LEU A 40 -11.49 -9.56 26.76
N GLU A 41 -12.25 -8.74 27.48
CA GLU A 41 -13.64 -8.45 27.13
C GLU A 41 -13.69 -7.98 25.66
N HIS A 42 -14.62 -8.54 24.87
CA HIS A 42 -14.83 -8.24 23.44
C HIS A 42 -13.77 -8.78 22.44
N SER A 43 -12.95 -9.76 22.80
CA SER A 43 -11.99 -10.38 21.87
C SER A 43 -12.61 -10.90 20.56
N ASP A 44 -13.78 -11.54 20.61
CA ASP A 44 -14.50 -12.01 19.42
C ASP A 44 -14.96 -10.86 18.51
N PHE A 45 -15.37 -9.75 19.10
CA PHE A 45 -15.75 -8.55 18.35
C PHE A 45 -14.53 -7.95 17.64
N LEU A 46 -13.40 -7.79 18.33
CA LEU A 46 -12.17 -7.27 17.71
C LEU A 46 -11.68 -8.17 16.58
N LYS A 47 -11.74 -9.50 16.76
CA LYS A 47 -11.38 -10.46 15.72
C LYS A 47 -12.28 -10.34 14.50
N SER A 48 -13.60 -10.33 14.69
CA SER A 48 -14.55 -10.19 13.58
C SER A 48 -14.44 -8.84 12.89
N PHE A 49 -14.25 -7.75 13.64
CA PHE A 49 -14.00 -6.42 13.08
C PHE A 49 -12.74 -6.39 12.22
N ALA A 50 -11.61 -6.88 12.72
CA ALA A 50 -10.34 -6.90 11.98
C ALA A 50 -10.43 -7.73 10.70
N LEU A 51 -11.08 -8.90 10.76
CA LEU A 51 -11.29 -9.76 9.59
C LEU A 51 -12.20 -9.10 8.55
N ASN A 52 -13.31 -8.49 8.97
CA ASN A 52 -14.23 -7.81 8.07
C ASN A 52 -13.58 -6.57 7.44
N PHE A 53 -12.90 -5.75 8.25
CA PHE A 53 -12.13 -4.60 7.76
C PHE A 53 -11.11 -5.03 6.71
N ALA A 54 -10.32 -6.08 7.00
CA ALA A 54 -9.34 -6.59 6.04
C ALA A 54 -10.01 -7.14 4.77
N ALA A 55 -11.15 -7.83 4.90
CA ALA A 55 -11.90 -8.35 3.76
C ALA A 55 -12.43 -7.22 2.85
N ASP A 56 -12.99 -6.16 3.43
CA ASP A 56 -13.50 -5.00 2.68
C ASP A 56 -12.38 -4.26 1.95
N GLN A 57 -11.26 -4.01 2.63
CA GLN A 57 -10.05 -3.44 2.04
C GLN A 57 -9.53 -4.31 0.89
N ASN A 58 -9.45 -5.62 1.12
CA ASN A 58 -8.96 -6.59 0.15
C ASN A 58 -9.84 -6.68 -1.09
N ALA A 59 -11.17 -6.56 -0.94
CA ALA A 59 -12.12 -6.64 -2.05
C ALA A 59 -11.88 -5.55 -3.10
N ILE A 60 -11.39 -4.39 -2.68
CA ILE A 60 -11.11 -3.24 -3.55
C ILE A 60 -9.65 -3.26 -4.01
N PHE A 61 -8.71 -3.40 -3.07
CA PHE A 61 -7.29 -3.20 -3.33
C PHE A 61 -6.61 -4.39 -4.03
N LEU A 62 -6.87 -5.62 -3.59
CA LEU A 62 -6.13 -6.80 -4.09
C LEU A 62 -6.28 -7.05 -5.59
N PRO A 63 -7.49 -6.94 -6.20
CA PRO A 63 -7.64 -7.16 -7.63
C PRO A 63 -6.77 -6.21 -8.47
N LEU A 64 -6.68 -4.95 -8.06
CA LEU A 64 -5.84 -3.95 -8.73
C LEU A 64 -4.36 -4.20 -8.50
N PHE A 65 -3.97 -4.45 -7.24
CA PHE A 65 -2.58 -4.73 -6.87
C PHE A 65 -2.00 -5.94 -7.63
N ASN A 66 -2.78 -7.02 -7.76
CA ASN A 66 -2.36 -8.22 -8.47
C ASN A 66 -2.29 -8.00 -9.99
N ARG A 67 -3.16 -7.15 -10.55
CA ARG A 67 -3.22 -6.91 -12.01
C ARG A 67 -2.10 -6.00 -12.52
N ILE A 68 -1.66 -5.03 -11.73
CA ILE A 68 -0.76 -3.96 -12.21
C ILE A 68 0.69 -4.44 -12.36
N GLU A 69 1.07 -5.58 -11.75
CA GLU A 69 2.41 -6.17 -11.86
C GLU A 69 3.53 -5.13 -11.69
N LEU A 70 3.51 -4.48 -10.53
CA LEU A 70 4.47 -3.44 -10.20
C LEU A 70 5.90 -3.97 -10.21
N THR A 71 6.80 -3.25 -10.86
CA THR A 71 8.23 -3.41 -10.67
C THR A 71 8.62 -2.92 -9.27
N GLU A 72 9.82 -3.27 -8.84
CA GLU A 72 10.37 -2.76 -7.59
C GLU A 72 10.49 -1.23 -7.62
N GLN A 73 10.96 -0.66 -8.74
CA GLN A 73 11.08 0.79 -8.91
C GLN A 73 9.72 1.49 -8.81
N GLU A 74 8.69 0.95 -9.45
CA GLU A 74 7.32 1.49 -9.36
C GLU A 74 6.77 1.42 -7.95
N SER A 75 7.08 0.34 -7.21
CA SER A 75 6.68 0.19 -5.81
C SER A 75 7.32 1.26 -4.93
N TYR A 76 8.60 1.57 -5.14
CA TYR A 76 9.28 2.66 -4.43
C TYR A 76 8.73 4.04 -4.79
N THR A 77 8.50 4.31 -6.08
CA THR A 77 7.88 5.57 -6.51
C THR A 77 6.48 5.73 -5.91
N LEU A 78 5.65 4.68 -5.90
CA LEU A 78 4.33 4.73 -5.29
C LEU A 78 4.40 5.05 -3.79
N MET A 79 5.34 4.45 -3.05
CA MET A 79 5.54 4.79 -1.64
C MET A 79 5.93 6.26 -1.44
N ALA A 80 6.82 6.79 -2.29
CA ALA A 80 7.19 8.20 -2.24
C ALA A 80 5.99 9.13 -2.50
N ILE A 81 5.14 8.80 -3.49
CA ILE A 81 3.90 9.54 -3.78
C ILE A 81 2.95 9.49 -2.57
N LEU A 82 2.69 8.29 -2.03
CA LEU A 82 1.78 8.09 -0.91
C LEU A 82 2.19 8.82 0.37
N ILE A 83 3.50 8.95 0.62
CA ILE A 83 4.03 9.69 1.78
C ILE A 83 3.93 11.21 1.55
N SER A 84 4.03 11.64 0.29
CA SER A 84 3.95 13.06 -0.08
C SER A 84 2.50 13.57 -0.10
N GLU A 85 1.53 12.67 -0.15
CA GLU A 85 0.09 12.98 -0.06
C GLU A 85 -0.35 12.91 1.41
N THR A 86 -0.53 14.08 2.02
CA THR A 86 -0.92 14.23 3.43
C THR A 86 -2.13 15.15 3.54
N ASP A 87 -3.12 14.72 4.33
CA ASP A 87 -4.31 15.51 4.65
C ASP A 87 -4.09 16.39 5.90
N THR A 88 -2.87 16.40 6.43
CA THR A 88 -2.52 17.23 7.60
C THR A 88 -2.24 18.67 7.17
N ASP A 89 -2.71 19.63 7.96
CA ASP A 89 -2.33 21.04 7.82
C ASP A 89 -0.82 21.21 8.07
N LEU A 90 -0.06 21.31 7.00
CA LEU A 90 1.38 21.55 7.01
C LEU A 90 1.69 23.00 6.67
N SER A 91 2.86 23.47 7.13
CA SER A 91 3.39 24.74 6.66
C SER A 91 3.61 24.73 5.14
N GLU A 92 3.47 25.88 4.49
CA GLU A 92 3.70 26.02 3.04
C GLU A 92 5.10 25.54 2.62
N CYS A 93 6.11 25.75 3.47
CA CYS A 93 7.47 25.27 3.24
C CYS A 93 7.53 23.73 3.19
N ALA A 94 6.83 23.06 4.11
CA ALA A 94 6.77 21.60 4.14
C ALA A 94 5.97 21.05 2.94
N LEU A 95 4.87 21.70 2.55
CA LEU A 95 4.11 21.32 1.35
C LEU A 95 4.98 21.42 0.08
N ARG A 96 5.72 22.53 -0.09
CA ARG A 96 6.65 22.69 -1.22
C ARG A 96 7.74 21.62 -1.25
N LEU A 97 8.21 21.17 -0.09
CA LEU A 97 9.20 20.10 0.01
C LEU A 97 8.59 18.75 -0.44
N LEU A 98 7.39 18.41 0.02
CA LEU A 98 6.69 17.19 -0.40
C LEU A 98 6.36 17.20 -1.90
N ASP A 99 5.96 18.35 -2.44
CA ASP A 99 5.76 18.52 -3.87
C ASP A 99 7.04 18.27 -4.68
N GLY A 100 8.19 18.73 -4.16
CA GLY A 100 9.50 18.46 -4.74
C GLY A 100 9.80 16.96 -4.80
N TYR A 101 9.61 16.24 -3.70
CA TYR A 101 9.83 14.78 -3.66
C TYR A 101 8.89 14.02 -4.59
N ARG A 102 7.62 14.42 -4.66
CA ARG A 102 6.65 13.83 -5.58
C ARG A 102 7.06 14.04 -7.04
N ALA A 103 7.47 15.25 -7.40
CA ALA A 103 7.92 15.57 -8.75
C ALA A 103 9.18 14.77 -9.13
N GLU A 104 10.17 14.72 -8.24
CA GLU A 104 11.40 13.96 -8.43
C GLU A 104 11.13 12.45 -8.58
N ALA A 105 10.25 11.88 -7.75
CA ALA A 105 9.89 10.48 -7.82
C ALA A 105 9.23 10.10 -9.16
N LEU A 106 8.37 10.98 -9.70
CA LEU A 106 7.73 10.81 -11.00
C LEU A 106 8.70 10.99 -12.17
N GLU A 107 9.61 11.96 -12.10
CA GLU A 107 10.64 12.16 -13.10
C GLU A 107 11.58 10.95 -13.18
N ASN A 108 12.07 10.48 -12.04
CA ASN A 108 12.91 9.28 -11.94
C ASN A 108 12.20 8.05 -12.51
N LEU A 109 10.89 7.91 -12.28
CA LEU A 109 10.10 6.82 -12.84
C LEU A 109 9.99 6.91 -14.37
N GLN A 110 9.80 8.10 -14.92
CA GLN A 110 9.75 8.30 -16.38
C GLN A 110 11.10 8.04 -17.04
N VAL A 111 12.20 8.40 -16.38
CA VAL A 111 13.56 8.04 -16.82
C VAL A 111 13.73 6.53 -16.82
N HIS A 112 13.36 5.85 -15.72
CA HIS A 112 13.40 4.39 -15.62
C HIS A 112 12.62 3.70 -16.75
N TYR A 113 11.40 4.16 -17.03
CA TYR A 113 10.60 3.60 -18.13
C TYR A 113 11.26 3.74 -19.50
N ARG A 114 11.87 4.89 -19.78
CA ARG A 114 12.52 5.14 -21.08
C ARG A 114 13.85 4.38 -21.20
N GLU A 115 14.69 4.48 -20.19
CA GLU A 115 16.08 4.01 -20.27
C GLU A 115 16.23 2.52 -19.94
N GLN A 116 15.49 2.01 -18.96
CA GLN A 116 15.64 0.63 -18.50
C GLN A 116 14.61 -0.31 -19.13
N LEU A 117 13.37 0.15 -19.30
CA LEU A 117 12.31 -0.67 -19.91
C LEU A 117 12.13 -0.42 -21.42
N GLY A 118 12.81 0.59 -21.99
CA GLY A 118 12.72 0.92 -23.41
C GLY A 118 11.31 1.34 -23.86
N LEU A 119 10.48 1.83 -22.94
CA LEU A 119 9.09 2.20 -23.24
C LEU A 119 9.04 3.57 -23.91
N SER A 120 8.52 3.61 -25.14
CA SER A 120 8.21 4.85 -25.85
C SER A 120 6.91 5.51 -25.35
N ASP A 121 5.97 4.69 -24.87
CA ASP A 121 4.73 5.12 -24.25
C ASP A 121 4.62 4.51 -22.85
N CYS A 122 4.68 5.37 -21.83
CA CYS A 122 4.54 4.99 -20.42
C CYS A 122 3.17 5.36 -19.82
N SER A 123 2.26 5.96 -20.60
CA SER A 123 0.98 6.48 -20.11
C SER A 123 0.12 5.39 -19.47
N ARG A 124 0.12 4.17 -20.01
CA ARG A 124 -0.61 3.04 -19.41
C ARG A 124 -0.07 2.67 -18.03
N ARG A 125 1.25 2.57 -17.87
CA ARG A 125 1.86 2.18 -16.58
C ARG A 125 1.71 3.30 -15.54
N LEU A 126 1.91 4.56 -15.95
CA LEU A 126 1.63 5.73 -15.10
C LEU A 126 0.16 5.79 -14.68
N GLY A 127 -0.76 5.61 -15.62
CA GLY A 127 -2.20 5.60 -15.33
C GLY A 127 -2.59 4.50 -14.34
N ASN A 128 -2.04 3.29 -14.50
CA ASN A 128 -2.22 2.21 -13.53
C ASN A 128 -1.68 2.58 -12.14
N LEU A 129 -0.48 3.17 -12.07
CA LEU A 129 0.14 3.59 -10.82
C LEU A 129 -0.71 4.65 -10.10
N MET A 130 -1.18 5.66 -10.83
CA MET A 130 -2.04 6.72 -10.28
C MET A 130 -3.42 6.19 -9.87
N THR A 131 -3.98 5.23 -10.62
CA THR A 131 -5.22 4.54 -10.24
C THR A 131 -5.04 3.80 -8.92
N LEU A 132 -3.93 3.07 -8.76
CA LEU A 132 -3.62 2.35 -7.53
C LEU A 132 -3.41 3.32 -6.36
N ASN A 133 -2.70 4.43 -6.59
CA ASN A 133 -2.53 5.49 -5.60
C ASN A 133 -3.88 6.01 -5.11
N HIS A 134 -4.77 6.37 -6.03
CA HIS A 134 -6.13 6.81 -5.70
C HIS A 134 -6.90 5.75 -4.92
N THR A 135 -6.86 4.48 -5.34
CA THR A 135 -7.52 3.39 -4.59
C THR A 135 -7.01 3.29 -3.17
N ILE A 136 -5.70 3.45 -2.95
CA ILE A 136 -5.12 3.41 -1.59
C ILE A 136 -5.63 4.59 -0.75
N GLN A 137 -5.77 5.79 -1.33
CA GLN A 137 -6.31 6.93 -0.59
C GLN A 137 -7.79 6.75 -0.24
N GLU A 138 -8.60 6.22 -1.16
CA GLU A 138 -10.01 5.86 -0.87
C GLU A 138 -10.11 4.81 0.23
N CYS A 139 -9.25 3.80 0.20
CA CYS A 139 -9.13 2.80 1.25
C CYS A 139 -8.81 3.41 2.62
N LYS A 140 -8.04 4.51 2.68
CA LYS A 140 -7.73 5.23 3.94
C LYS A 140 -8.84 6.19 4.36
N SER A 141 -9.67 6.68 3.45
CA SER A 141 -10.72 7.66 3.77
C SER A 141 -12.01 6.99 4.22
N LEU A 142 -12.31 5.80 3.70
CA LEU A 142 -13.52 5.03 4.03
C LEU A 142 -13.50 4.40 5.43
N PHE A 143 -12.32 4.24 6.02
CA PHE A 143 -12.14 3.56 7.31
C PHE A 143 -11.03 4.17 8.14
#